data_AF-A0A813NIZ4-F1
#
_entry.id   AF-A0A813NIZ4-F1
#
_cell.length_a   1.000
_cell.length_b   1.000
_cell.length_c   1.000
_cell.angle_alpha   90.00
_cell.angle_beta   90.00
_cell.angle_gamma   90.00
#
_symmetry.space_group_name_H-M   'P 1'
#
loop_
_entity.id
_entity.type
_entity.pdbx_description
1 polymer ?
#
loop_
_entity_poly.entity_id
_entity_poly.type
_entity_poly.pdbx_seq_one_letter_code
_entity_poly.pdbx_strand_id
1 'polypeptide(L)'
;MAGIAKNFDGHILNKSNEEVDLKDEKYKGKIFGLYFSAHWCPPCRGFTPKLIEFYKTHAKDKNFEIIFLSSDSDEKSFDDYYKDMPWLKLDYKEQEKKDELENKLGVNGIPKLILIDGDTGDVICTDAREQIQNHDKQGKNFPWKGENSEKKQSCVLMPWLKLDYKEQEKKDELENKLGVNGIPKLILIDGDTGDVICTDAREQIQNHDKQGKNFPWKDEKSEKKQSCVLM
;
A
#
# COMPACT_ATOMS: atom_id res chain seq x y z
N MET A 1 -10.84 28.16 -8.95
CA MET A 1 -10.07 26.98 -9.42
C MET A 1 -9.16 26.53 -8.29
N ALA A 2 -9.57 25.55 -7.50
CA ALA A 2 -8.75 24.91 -6.48
C ALA A 2 -8.49 23.50 -7.01
N GLY A 3 -7.26 23.24 -7.43
CA GLY A 3 -6.79 22.02 -8.09
C GLY A 3 -5.56 21.46 -7.41
N ILE A 4 -5.08 20.28 -7.82
CA ILE A 4 -3.72 19.78 -7.50
C ILE A 4 -2.67 20.87 -7.66
N ALA A 5 -2.84 21.72 -8.67
CA ALA A 5 -2.07 22.93 -8.93
C ALA A 5 -1.89 23.93 -7.75
N LYS A 6 -2.69 23.86 -6.68
CA LYS A 6 -2.49 24.65 -5.45
C LYS A 6 -2.00 23.85 -4.25
N ASN A 7 -2.08 22.52 -4.29
CA ASN A 7 -1.77 21.64 -3.16
C ASN A 7 -0.49 20.81 -3.38
N PHE A 8 0.02 20.78 -4.60
CA PHE A 8 1.21 20.05 -5.02
C PHE A 8 2.26 21.07 -5.50
N ASP A 9 2.90 21.76 -4.55
CA ASP A 9 3.98 22.74 -4.80
C ASP A 9 5.38 22.10 -4.84
N GLY A 10 5.47 20.78 -4.99
CA GLY A 10 6.75 20.08 -5.09
C GLY A 10 7.34 20.13 -6.49
N HIS A 11 8.67 20.09 -6.59
CA HIS A 11 9.37 20.01 -7.88
C HIS A 11 9.09 18.68 -8.57
N ILE A 12 8.27 18.70 -9.62
CA ILE A 12 7.94 17.51 -10.42
C ILE A 12 8.87 17.47 -11.62
N LEU A 13 9.52 16.33 -11.82
CA LEU A 13 10.45 16.12 -12.92
C LEU A 13 9.89 15.10 -13.91
N ASN A 14 10.14 15.35 -15.19
CA ASN A 14 9.88 14.39 -16.25
C ASN A 14 11.01 13.34 -16.36
N LYS A 15 10.96 12.53 -17.42
CA LYS A 15 11.99 11.51 -17.70
C LYS A 15 13.37 12.06 -18.04
N SER A 16 13.43 13.28 -18.54
CA SER A 16 14.66 14.00 -18.86
C SER A 16 15.24 14.74 -17.65
N ASN A 17 14.64 14.59 -16.46
CA ASN A 17 14.93 15.38 -15.25
C ASN A 17 14.67 16.89 -15.43
N GLU A 18 13.76 17.26 -16.34
CA GLU A 18 13.32 18.64 -16.49
C GLU A 18 12.09 18.86 -15.61
N GLU A 19 12.07 20.01 -14.93
CA GLU A 19 10.93 20.43 -14.13
C GLU A 19 9.70 20.69 -15.00
N VAL A 20 8.54 20.22 -14.53
CA VAL A 20 7.26 20.39 -15.21
C VAL A 20 6.26 21.08 -14.31
N ASP A 21 5.53 22.06 -14.86
CA ASP A 21 4.40 22.65 -14.17
C ASP A 21 3.13 21.86 -14.48
N LEU A 22 2.51 21.27 -13.45
CA LEU A 22 1.23 20.56 -13.59
C LEU A 22 0.07 21.47 -13.99
N LYS A 23 0.26 22.80 -13.96
CA LYS A 23 -0.70 23.80 -14.47
C LYS A 23 -0.67 23.95 -16.00
N ASP A 24 0.34 23.40 -16.68
CA ASP A 24 0.40 23.45 -18.14
C ASP A 24 -0.86 22.84 -18.76
N GLU A 25 -1.32 23.42 -19.89
CA GLU A 25 -2.53 22.95 -20.59
C GLU A 25 -2.45 21.46 -20.99
N LYS A 26 -1.25 20.89 -21.16
CA LYS A 26 -1.05 19.46 -21.42
C LYS A 26 -1.52 18.55 -20.28
N TYR A 27 -1.62 19.06 -19.06
CA TYR A 27 -1.98 18.31 -17.85
C TYR A 27 -3.40 18.61 -17.35
N LYS A 28 -4.05 19.61 -17.92
CA LYS A 28 -5.42 20.01 -17.57
C LYS A 28 -6.42 18.89 -17.88
N GLY A 29 -7.35 18.67 -16.96
CA GLY A 29 -8.35 17.60 -17.04
C GLY A 29 -7.77 16.19 -16.95
N LYS A 30 -6.48 16.02 -16.64
CA LYS A 30 -5.89 14.70 -16.42
C LYS A 30 -6.26 14.14 -15.06
N ILE A 31 -6.25 12.81 -14.98
CA ILE A 31 -6.23 12.10 -13.70
C ILE A 31 -4.77 11.82 -13.37
N PHE A 32 -4.36 12.14 -12.14
CA PHE A 32 -3.03 11.82 -11.64
C PHE A 32 -3.09 10.61 -10.71
N GLY A 33 -2.17 9.68 -10.89
CA GLY A 33 -1.89 8.60 -9.96
C GLY A 33 -0.68 8.95 -9.10
N LEU A 34 -0.90 9.21 -7.82
CA LEU A 34 0.19 9.34 -6.85
C LEU A 34 0.66 7.94 -6.47
N TYR A 35 1.85 7.58 -6.93
CA TYR A 35 2.41 6.25 -6.74
C TYR A 35 3.50 6.25 -5.66
N PHE A 36 3.12 5.84 -4.45
CA PHE A 36 4.03 5.68 -3.31
C PHE A 36 4.66 4.30 -3.35
N SER A 37 5.98 4.24 -3.50
CA SER A 37 6.72 2.99 -3.66
C SER A 37 8.21 3.19 -3.34
N ALA A 38 8.94 2.10 -3.15
CA ALA A 38 10.39 2.12 -2.99
C ALA A 38 11.06 0.88 -3.58
N HIS A 39 12.34 0.99 -3.95
CA HIS A 39 13.14 -0.08 -4.51
C HIS A 39 13.32 -1.23 -3.53
N TRP A 40 13.60 -0.92 -2.26
CA TRP A 40 13.87 -1.91 -1.21
C TRP A 40 12.65 -2.82 -0.92
N CYS A 41 11.45 -2.36 -1.23
CA CYS A 41 10.19 -3.02 -0.88
C CYS A 41 9.83 -4.16 -1.87
N PRO A 42 9.81 -5.44 -1.44
CA PRO A 42 9.49 -6.57 -2.33
C PRO A 42 8.12 -6.50 -3.02
N PRO A 43 6.99 -6.19 -2.34
CA PRO A 43 5.70 -6.09 -3.01
C PRO A 43 5.65 -4.92 -4.01
N CYS A 44 6.45 -3.86 -3.82
CA CYS A 44 6.59 -2.78 -4.79
C CYS A 44 7.20 -3.28 -6.10
N ARG A 45 8.32 -3.99 -6.03
CA ARG A 45 8.97 -4.59 -7.22
C ARG A 45 8.06 -5.55 -7.98
N GLY A 46 7.13 -6.22 -7.29
CA GLY A 46 6.12 -7.09 -7.92
C GLY A 46 4.94 -6.35 -8.56
N PHE A 47 4.63 -5.13 -8.11
CA PHE A 47 3.50 -4.33 -8.63
C PHE A 47 3.92 -3.38 -9.75
N THR A 48 5.09 -2.74 -9.66
CA THR A 48 5.57 -1.77 -10.65
C THR A 48 5.50 -2.26 -12.09
N PRO A 49 5.92 -3.50 -12.44
CA PRO A 49 5.81 -3.99 -13.81
C PRO A 49 4.37 -4.03 -14.33
N LYS A 50 3.41 -4.38 -13.47
CA LYS A 50 1.98 -4.40 -13.82
C LYS A 50 1.44 -2.99 -14.03
N LEU A 51 1.89 -2.04 -13.19
CA LEU A 51 1.52 -0.64 -13.34
C LEU A 51 2.10 -0.05 -14.63
N ILE A 52 3.34 -0.41 -15.00
CA ILE A 52 3.95 -0.02 -16.28
C ILE A 52 3.14 -0.54 -17.47
N GLU A 53 2.73 -1.81 -17.44
CA GLU A 53 1.89 -2.40 -18.49
C GLU A 53 0.54 -1.68 -18.60
N PHE A 54 -0.11 -1.45 -17.47
CA PHE A 54 -1.38 -0.72 -17.41
C PHE A 54 -1.22 0.70 -17.98
N TYR A 55 -0.19 1.43 -17.54
CA TYR A 55 0.09 2.79 -18.00
C TYR A 55 0.34 2.85 -19.51
N LYS A 56 1.20 1.97 -20.05
CA LYS A 56 1.49 1.92 -21.49
C LYS A 56 0.24 1.65 -22.34
N THR A 57 -0.68 0.84 -21.82
CA THR A 57 -1.92 0.48 -22.51
C THR A 57 -2.99 1.57 -22.39
N HIS A 58 -3.08 2.24 -21.23
CA HIS A 58 -4.25 3.02 -20.85
C HIS A 58 -4.03 4.53 -20.63
N ALA A 59 -2.78 5.01 -20.54
CA ALA A 59 -2.52 6.40 -20.16
C ALA A 59 -3.12 7.41 -21.14
N LYS A 60 -3.07 7.11 -22.44
CA LYS A 60 -3.51 8.02 -23.50
C LYS A 60 -5.04 8.10 -23.58
N ASP A 61 -5.73 6.97 -23.64
CA ASP A 61 -7.19 6.88 -23.73
C ASP A 61 -7.88 7.33 -22.44
N LYS A 62 -7.26 7.11 -21.28
CA LYS A 62 -7.85 7.47 -19.98
C LYS A 62 -7.42 8.85 -19.46
N ASN A 63 -6.69 9.63 -20.28
CA ASN A 63 -6.12 10.93 -19.91
C ASN A 63 -5.42 10.88 -18.53
N PHE A 64 -4.55 9.88 -18.35
CA PHE A 64 -3.99 9.49 -17.06
C PHE A 64 -2.47 9.69 -17.05
N GLU A 65 -1.95 10.24 -15.95
CA GLU A 65 -0.52 10.43 -15.70
C GLU A 65 -0.16 9.93 -14.30
N ILE A 66 1.08 9.49 -14.08
CA ILE A 66 1.55 9.04 -12.76
C ILE A 66 2.66 9.97 -12.26
N ILE A 67 2.63 10.24 -10.96
CA ILE A 67 3.71 10.90 -10.24
C ILE A 67 4.27 9.88 -9.27
N PHE A 68 5.53 9.48 -9.48
CA PHE A 68 6.26 8.61 -8.57
C PHE A 68 6.70 9.37 -7.33
N LEU A 69 6.33 8.86 -6.16
CA LEU A 69 6.75 9.33 -4.84
C LEU A 69 7.58 8.23 -4.19
N SER A 70 8.87 8.47 -4.07
CA SER A 70 9.79 7.47 -3.57
C SER A 70 9.86 7.47 -2.05
N SER A 71 9.88 6.27 -1.45
CA SER A 71 10.26 6.06 -0.05
C SER A 71 11.66 5.39 0.06
N ASP A 72 12.49 5.48 -0.98
CA ASP A 72 13.90 5.05 -0.92
C ASP A 72 14.73 5.97 -0.03
N SER A 73 15.73 5.41 0.65
CA SER A 73 16.58 6.12 1.62
C SER A 73 17.73 6.90 0.99
N ASP A 74 18.03 6.66 -0.27
CA ASP A 74 19.11 7.30 -1.00
C ASP A 74 18.74 7.54 -2.47
N GLU A 75 19.33 8.59 -3.05
CA GLU A 75 19.05 9.03 -4.43
C GLU A 75 19.46 8.00 -5.48
N LYS A 76 20.50 7.20 -5.20
CA LYS A 76 20.95 6.16 -6.12
C LYS A 76 19.90 5.04 -6.24
N SER A 77 19.40 4.53 -5.11
CA SER A 77 18.33 3.53 -5.09
C SER A 77 17.06 4.05 -5.76
N PHE A 78 16.74 5.32 -5.55
CA PHE A 78 15.64 6.01 -6.23
C PHE A 78 15.81 6.02 -7.76
N ASP A 79 16.95 6.47 -8.26
CA ASP A 79 17.21 6.57 -9.70
C ASP A 79 17.27 5.20 -10.37
N ASP A 80 17.91 4.22 -9.73
CA ASP A 80 17.99 2.84 -10.21
C ASP A 80 16.59 2.24 -10.40
N TYR A 81 15.68 2.50 -9.46
CA TYR A 81 14.32 1.97 -9.49
C TYR A 81 13.40 2.73 -10.44
N TYR A 82 13.52 4.06 -10.50
CA TYR A 82 12.73 4.91 -11.38
C TYR A 82 13.05 4.69 -12.87
N LYS A 83 14.25 4.21 -13.20
CA LYS A 83 14.77 4.07 -14.57
C LYS A 83 13.72 3.56 -15.58
N ASP A 84 13.05 2.45 -15.26
CA ASP A 84 12.12 1.77 -16.16
C ASP A 84 10.66 2.30 -16.12
N MET A 85 10.35 3.22 -15.21
CA MET A 85 8.99 3.72 -14.97
C MET A 85 8.62 4.89 -15.89
N PRO A 86 7.75 4.80 -16.91
CA PRO A 86 7.62 5.78 -18.01
C PRO A 86 6.85 7.08 -17.69
N TRP A 87 6.74 7.48 -16.43
CA TRP A 87 5.90 8.58 -15.95
C TRP A 87 6.73 9.64 -15.19
N LEU A 88 6.08 10.63 -14.56
CA LEU A 88 6.73 11.72 -13.82
C LEU A 88 7.24 11.26 -12.45
N LYS A 89 8.15 12.01 -11.83
CA LYS A 89 8.59 11.82 -10.45
C LYS A 89 8.54 13.12 -9.66
N LEU A 90 8.30 13.03 -8.36
CA LEU A 90 8.69 14.10 -7.44
C LEU A 90 10.23 14.08 -7.31
N ASP A 91 10.87 15.25 -7.31
CA ASP A 91 12.31 15.36 -7.07
C ASP A 91 12.66 14.64 -5.76
N TYR A 92 13.72 13.85 -5.77
CA TYR A 92 14.17 13.13 -4.58
C TYR A 92 14.44 14.06 -3.40
N LYS A 93 14.81 15.32 -3.65
CA LYS A 93 15.05 16.32 -2.60
C LYS A 93 13.79 16.76 -1.85
N GLU A 94 12.61 16.51 -2.41
CA GLU A 94 11.31 16.89 -1.85
C GLU A 94 10.73 15.82 -0.90
N GLN A 95 11.58 15.17 -0.08
CA GLN A 95 11.13 14.11 0.85
C GLN A 95 10.11 14.63 1.88
N GLU A 96 10.29 15.86 2.38
CA GLU A 96 9.34 16.48 3.32
C GLU A 96 7.95 16.61 2.68
N LYS A 97 7.90 17.01 1.40
CA LYS A 97 6.64 17.10 0.64
C LYS A 97 5.99 15.73 0.44
N LYS A 98 6.82 14.72 0.15
CA LYS A 98 6.36 13.33 0.06
C LYS A 98 5.73 12.88 1.38
N ASP A 99 6.38 13.15 2.51
CA ASP A 99 5.88 12.79 3.85
C ASP A 99 4.58 13.53 4.20
N GLU A 100 4.48 14.82 3.87
CA GLU A 100 3.23 15.59 4.02
C GLU A 100 2.06 14.93 3.26
N LEU A 101 2.32 14.48 2.03
CA LEU A 101 1.31 13.84 1.18
C LEU A 101 0.94 12.45 1.69
N GLU A 102 1.92 11.65 2.14
CA GLU A 102 1.67 10.35 2.78
C GLU A 102 0.74 10.50 3.98
N ASN A 103 1.04 11.46 4.87
CA ASN A 103 0.24 11.74 6.04
C ASN A 103 -1.16 12.26 5.69
N LYS A 104 -1.26 13.24 4.79
CA LYS A 104 -2.54 13.84 4.37
C LYS A 104 -3.48 12.82 3.71
N LEU A 105 -2.92 11.87 2.97
CA LEU A 105 -3.68 10.85 2.25
C LEU A 105 -3.82 9.54 3.02
N GLY A 106 -3.28 9.45 4.24
CA GLY A 106 -3.36 8.25 5.09
C GLY A 106 -2.63 7.04 4.50
N VAL A 107 -1.50 7.26 3.82
CA VAL A 107 -0.66 6.20 3.26
C VAL A 107 0.14 5.56 4.40
N ASN A 108 -0.28 4.37 4.82
CA ASN A 108 0.36 3.63 5.92
C ASN A 108 1.23 2.44 5.43
N GLY A 109 1.43 2.33 4.12
CA GLY A 109 2.21 1.23 3.55
C GLY A 109 2.29 1.29 2.03
N ILE A 110 3.38 0.73 1.50
CA ILE A 110 3.70 0.71 0.07
C ILE A 110 3.67 -0.73 -0.49
N PRO A 111 3.37 -0.94 -1.78
CA PRO A 111 3.01 0.07 -2.76
C PRO A 111 1.57 0.59 -2.57
N LYS A 112 1.37 1.88 -2.78
CA LYS A 112 0.05 2.53 -2.77
C LYS A 112 -0.11 3.41 -4.01
N LEU A 113 -1.27 3.34 -4.65
CA LEU A 113 -1.61 4.16 -5.81
C LEU A 113 -2.94 4.86 -5.52
N ILE A 114 -2.91 6.19 -5.46
CA ILE A 114 -4.08 7.04 -5.20
C ILE A 114 -4.36 7.85 -6.45
N LEU A 115 -5.58 7.78 -6.97
CA LEU A 115 -6.04 8.57 -8.09
C LEU A 115 -6.65 9.87 -7.59
N ILE A 116 -6.27 10.97 -8.21
CA ILE A 116 -6.72 12.32 -7.90
C ILE A 116 -7.05 13.06 -9.20
N ASP A 117 -8.00 13.97 -9.13
CA ASP A 117 -8.42 14.79 -10.27
C ASP A 117 -7.46 15.98 -10.46
N GLY A 118 -6.90 16.16 -11.66
CA GLY A 118 -5.92 17.21 -11.99
C GLY A 118 -6.40 18.63 -11.72
N ASP A 119 -7.67 18.91 -12.01
CA ASP A 119 -8.22 20.25 -11.99
C ASP A 119 -8.75 20.66 -10.62
N THR A 120 -9.28 19.70 -9.85
CA THR A 120 -9.88 19.92 -8.51
C THR A 120 -8.96 19.49 -7.36
N GLY A 121 -8.05 18.56 -7.63
CA GLY A 121 -7.20 17.93 -6.62
C GLY A 121 -7.95 16.99 -5.68
N ASP A 122 -9.21 16.68 -6.00
CA ASP A 122 -10.03 15.77 -5.21
C ASP A 122 -9.57 14.33 -5.38
N VAL A 123 -9.67 13.56 -4.30
CA VAL A 123 -9.36 12.13 -4.33
C VAL A 123 -10.47 11.37 -5.04
N ILE A 124 -10.11 10.65 -6.10
CA ILE A 124 -11.03 9.83 -6.90
C ILE A 124 -11.07 8.39 -6.37
N CYS A 125 -9.90 7.80 -6.11
CA CYS A 125 -9.77 6.40 -5.71
C CYS A 125 -8.52 6.19 -4.84
N THR A 126 -8.67 5.57 -3.68
CA THR A 126 -7.55 5.28 -2.76
C THR A 126 -6.93 3.89 -2.96
N ASP A 127 -7.60 3.00 -3.70
CA ASP A 127 -7.24 1.58 -3.79
C ASP A 127 -7.00 1.13 -5.23
N ALA A 128 -6.53 2.04 -6.09
CA ALA A 128 -6.27 1.77 -7.51
C ALA A 128 -5.25 0.65 -7.73
N ARG A 129 -4.30 0.47 -6.80
CA ARG A 129 -3.40 -0.70 -6.82
C ARG A 129 -4.18 -2.01 -6.85
N GLU A 130 -5.15 -2.16 -5.95
CA GLU A 130 -5.92 -3.40 -5.79
C GLU A 130 -6.76 -3.66 -7.04
N GLN A 131 -7.35 -2.59 -7.60
CA GLN A 131 -8.10 -2.66 -8.85
C GLN A 131 -7.23 -3.18 -10.00
N ILE A 132 -6.06 -2.58 -10.22
CA ILE A 132 -5.14 -3.00 -11.29
C ILE A 132 -4.63 -4.42 -11.06
N GLN A 133 -4.34 -4.79 -9.82
CA GLN A 133 -3.70 -6.08 -9.53
C GLN A 133 -4.69 -7.26 -9.61
N ASN A 134 -5.90 -7.10 -9.06
CA ASN A 134 -6.76 -8.23 -8.72
C ASN A 134 -8.19 -8.15 -9.32
N HIS A 135 -8.71 -6.96 -9.67
CA HIS A 135 -10.13 -6.82 -10.05
C HIS A 135 -10.38 -6.40 -11.51
N ASP A 136 -9.67 -5.38 -11.99
CA ASP A 136 -9.90 -4.76 -13.30
C ASP A 136 -8.59 -4.45 -14.00
N LYS A 137 -7.87 -5.53 -14.36
CA LYS A 137 -6.58 -5.46 -15.07
C LYS A 137 -6.66 -4.72 -16.41
N GLN A 138 -7.83 -4.68 -17.02
CA GLN A 138 -8.08 -4.01 -18.31
C GLN A 138 -8.59 -2.57 -18.17
N GLY A 139 -8.77 -2.09 -16.93
CA GLY A 139 -9.22 -0.73 -16.65
C GLY A 139 -10.59 -0.38 -17.22
N LYS A 140 -11.49 -1.36 -17.36
CA LYS A 140 -12.85 -1.14 -17.91
C LYS A 140 -13.67 -0.17 -17.06
N ASN A 141 -13.46 -0.20 -15.75
CA ASN A 141 -14.18 0.61 -14.76
C ASN A 141 -13.33 1.78 -14.24
N PHE A 142 -12.18 2.06 -14.84
CA PHE A 142 -11.36 3.21 -14.50
C PHE A 142 -12.18 4.52 -14.64
N PRO A 143 -12.06 5.49 -13.72
CA PRO A 143 -11.06 5.62 -12.65
C PRO A 143 -11.46 5.01 -11.31
N TRP A 144 -12.37 4.02 -11.30
CA TRP A 144 -12.84 3.34 -10.09
C TRP A 144 -13.31 4.31 -9.02
N LYS A 145 -14.14 5.29 -9.45
CA LYS A 145 -14.80 6.22 -8.55
C LYS A 145 -15.59 5.38 -7.55
N GLY A 146 -15.30 5.53 -6.26
CA GLY A 146 -16.06 4.82 -5.24
C GLY A 146 -17.55 5.16 -5.39
N GLU A 147 -18.44 4.18 -5.38
CA GLU A 147 -19.89 4.39 -5.46
C GLU A 147 -20.48 5.17 -4.27
N ASN A 148 -19.67 5.77 -3.39
CA ASN A 148 -20.14 6.55 -2.26
C ASN A 148 -19.11 7.61 -1.86
N SER A 149 -19.10 8.75 -2.55
CA SER A 149 -18.51 9.99 -2.04
C SER A 149 -19.19 10.48 -0.73
N GLU A 150 -20.33 9.90 -0.36
CA GLU A 150 -21.04 10.15 0.91
C GLU A 150 -20.81 9.09 2.00
N LYS A 151 -20.16 7.96 1.70
CA LYS A 151 -19.64 7.02 2.72
C LYS A 151 -18.16 7.27 2.97
N LYS A 152 -17.83 8.50 3.35
CA LYS A 152 -16.72 8.69 4.31
C LYS A 152 -17.02 7.75 5.47
N GLN A 153 -16.07 6.87 5.79
CA GLN A 153 -16.23 5.74 6.73
C GLN A 153 -16.73 4.45 6.06
N SER A 154 -15.95 3.96 5.11
CA SER A 154 -15.93 2.55 4.71
C SER A 154 -14.51 2.09 4.33
N CYS A 155 -13.45 2.59 4.97
CA CYS A 155 -12.77 1.79 6.01
C CYS A 155 -13.67 1.47 7.23
N VAL A 156 -14.80 0.80 7.02
CA VAL A 156 -15.48 0.11 8.11
C VAL A 156 -14.68 -1.17 8.26
N LEU A 157 -13.75 -1.09 9.20
CA LEU A 157 -13.48 -2.16 10.13
C LEU A 157 -13.42 -3.52 9.45
N MET A 158 -12.21 -3.89 9.04
CA MET A 158 -11.72 -5.17 9.53
C MET A 158 -12.22 -5.31 10.98
N PRO A 159 -13.11 -6.27 11.33
CA PRO A 159 -13.66 -6.43 12.69
C PRO A 159 -12.57 -6.93 13.67
N TRP A 160 -11.33 -6.62 13.35
CA TRP A 160 -10.13 -6.98 14.07
C TRP A 160 -9.76 -5.77 14.91
N LEU A 161 -9.63 -6.01 16.21
CA LEU A 161 -9.02 -5.05 17.12
C LEU A 161 -7.61 -4.75 16.60
N LYS A 162 -7.25 -3.47 16.53
CA LYS A 162 -5.91 -3.02 16.16
C LYS A 162 -5.25 -2.36 17.37
N LEU A 163 -3.93 -2.53 17.49
CA LEU A 163 -3.13 -1.78 18.44
C LEU A 163 -3.01 -0.32 17.97
N ASP A 164 -3.03 0.65 18.89
CA ASP A 164 -2.76 2.05 18.55
C ASP A 164 -1.28 2.18 18.16
N TYR A 165 -1.00 2.99 17.13
CA TYR A 165 0.35 3.23 16.63
C TYR A 165 1.28 3.81 17.71
N LYS A 166 0.73 4.58 18.66
CA LYS A 166 1.51 5.14 19.77
C LYS A 166 2.03 4.07 20.74
N GLU A 167 1.52 2.85 20.67
CA GLU A 167 1.86 1.75 21.56
C GLU A 167 2.89 0.80 20.94
N GLN A 168 3.85 1.34 20.18
CA GLN A 168 4.87 0.56 19.48
C GLN A 168 5.71 -0.31 20.45
N GLU A 169 5.97 0.16 21.66
CA GLU A 169 6.66 -0.64 22.70
C GLU A 169 5.90 -1.93 23.04
N LYS A 170 4.56 -1.86 23.16
CA LYS A 170 3.71 -3.04 23.40
C LYS A 170 3.74 -4.00 22.22
N LYS A 171 3.80 -3.46 21.00
CA LYS A 171 3.95 -4.27 19.78
C LYS A 171 5.26 -5.06 19.83
N ASP A 172 6.37 -4.38 20.13
CA ASP A 172 7.70 -4.98 20.14
C ASP A 172 7.83 -6.04 21.26
N GLU A 173 7.25 -5.77 22.45
CA GLU A 173 7.15 -6.77 23.52
C GLU A 173 6.36 -8.01 23.09
N LEU A 174 5.23 -7.83 22.40
CA LEU A 174 4.42 -8.93 21.88
C LEU A 174 5.15 -9.71 20.78
N GLU A 175 5.81 -9.03 19.85
CA GLU A 175 6.60 -9.67 18.79
C GLU A 175 7.72 -10.52 19.36
N ASN A 176 8.44 -10.01 20.36
CA ASN A 176 9.49 -10.74 21.07
C ASN A 176 8.91 -11.94 21.84
N LYS A 177 7.82 -11.74 22.59
CA LYS A 177 7.18 -12.81 23.38
C LYS A 177 6.64 -13.93 22.50
N LEU A 178 6.09 -13.59 21.33
CA LEU A 178 5.48 -14.53 20.40
C LEU A 178 6.49 -15.07 19.36
N GLY A 179 7.75 -14.64 19.41
CA GLY A 179 8.81 -15.12 18.50
C GLY A 179 8.56 -14.75 17.03
N VAL A 180 7.97 -13.59 16.77
CA VAL A 180 7.67 -13.10 15.42
C VAL A 180 8.98 -12.71 14.73
N ASN A 181 9.43 -13.54 13.79
CA ASN A 181 10.60 -13.27 12.96
C ASN A 181 10.14 -13.01 11.53
N GLY A 182 10.04 -11.73 11.17
CA GLY A 182 9.64 -11.28 9.85
C GLY A 182 8.12 -11.16 9.66
N ILE A 183 7.75 -10.34 8.70
CA ILE A 183 6.37 -10.06 8.32
C ILE A 183 6.13 -10.51 6.87
N PRO A 184 4.90 -10.88 6.50
CA PRO A 184 3.69 -10.98 7.33
C PRO A 184 3.59 -12.29 8.15
N LYS A 185 3.14 -12.20 9.41
CA LYS A 185 2.95 -13.33 10.35
C LYS A 185 1.51 -13.38 10.86
N LEU A 186 0.98 -14.57 11.11
CA LEU A 186 -0.34 -14.78 11.74
C LEU A 186 -0.20 -15.81 12.86
N ILE A 187 -0.60 -15.43 14.07
CA ILE A 187 -0.55 -16.25 15.28
C ILE A 187 -1.98 -16.39 15.81
N LEU A 188 -2.37 -17.60 16.17
CA LEU A 188 -3.64 -17.87 16.83
C LEU A 188 -3.42 -17.92 18.34
N ILE A 189 -4.21 -17.14 19.05
CA ILE A 189 -4.21 -17.07 20.51
C ILE A 189 -5.64 -17.38 20.97
N ASP A 190 -5.76 -18.14 22.05
CA ASP A 190 -7.02 -18.42 22.71
C ASP A 190 -7.50 -17.15 23.45
N GLY A 191 -8.73 -16.72 23.16
CA GLY A 191 -9.26 -15.45 23.66
C GLY A 191 -9.57 -15.43 25.15
N ASP A 192 -9.77 -16.60 25.77
CA ASP A 192 -10.14 -16.72 27.18
C ASP A 192 -8.89 -16.88 28.07
N THR A 193 -7.91 -17.64 27.59
CA THR A 193 -6.70 -17.99 28.35
C THR A 193 -5.48 -17.12 27.99
N GLY A 194 -5.46 -16.54 26.79
CA GLY A 194 -4.29 -15.86 26.25
C GLY A 194 -3.17 -16.80 25.79
N ASP A 195 -3.42 -18.12 25.75
CA ASP A 195 -2.44 -19.11 25.32
C ASP A 195 -2.29 -19.14 23.80
N VAL A 196 -1.05 -19.34 23.33
CA VAL A 196 -0.76 -19.46 21.90
C VAL A 196 -1.17 -20.85 21.41
N ILE A 197 -2.12 -20.90 20.48
CA ILE A 197 -2.63 -22.13 19.86
C ILE A 197 -1.75 -22.54 18.67
N CYS A 198 -1.39 -21.58 17.82
CA CYS A 198 -0.56 -21.82 16.64
C CYS A 198 0.27 -20.60 16.30
N THR A 199 1.58 -20.79 16.19
CA THR A 199 2.54 -19.73 15.87
C THR A 199 2.67 -19.48 14.37
N ASP A 200 2.13 -20.33 13.50
CA ASP A 200 2.26 -20.16 12.04
C ASP A 200 0.97 -20.44 11.25
N ALA A 201 -0.13 -19.86 11.73
CA ALA A 201 -1.44 -20.01 11.10
C ALA A 201 -1.48 -19.47 9.66
N ARG A 202 -0.55 -18.59 9.29
CA ARG A 202 -0.40 -18.12 7.91
C ARG A 202 -0.05 -19.27 6.97
N GLU A 203 0.92 -20.11 7.32
CA GLU A 203 1.36 -21.23 6.48
C GLU A 203 0.23 -22.24 6.28
N GLN A 204 -0.58 -22.47 7.32
CA GLN A 204 -1.75 -23.33 7.25
C GLN A 204 -2.75 -22.84 6.21
N ILE A 205 -3.10 -21.55 6.24
CA ILE A 205 -4.01 -20.95 5.26
C ILE A 205 -3.42 -20.97 3.85
N GLN A 206 -2.11 -20.80 3.72
CA GLN A 206 -1.48 -20.67 2.39
C GLN A 206 -1.27 -22.02 1.71
N ASN A 207 -0.80 -23.03 2.44
CA ASN A 207 -0.22 -24.22 1.83
C ASN A 207 -0.87 -25.54 2.27
N HIS A 208 -1.56 -25.60 3.42
CA HIS A 208 -2.05 -26.87 3.98
C HIS A 208 -3.58 -26.98 4.03
N ASP A 209 -4.27 -25.93 4.47
CA ASP A 209 -5.70 -25.93 4.72
C ASP A 209 -6.33 -24.57 4.35
N LYS A 210 -6.31 -24.29 3.04
CA LYS A 210 -6.87 -23.07 2.44
C LYS A 210 -8.34 -22.81 2.79
N GLN A 211 -9.08 -23.86 3.15
CA GLN A 211 -10.51 -23.78 3.46
C GLN A 211 -10.79 -23.76 4.97
N GLY A 212 -9.75 -23.88 5.82
CA GLY A 212 -9.90 -23.86 7.27
C GLY A 212 -10.67 -25.04 7.86
N LYS A 213 -10.66 -26.20 7.20
CA LYS A 213 -11.40 -27.39 7.65
C LYS A 213 -10.87 -27.94 8.98
N ASN A 214 -9.59 -27.74 9.25
CA ASN A 214 -8.89 -28.21 10.45
C ASN A 214 -8.65 -27.08 11.47
N PHE A 215 -9.37 -25.97 11.34
CA PHE A 215 -9.29 -24.87 12.29
C PHE A 215 -9.96 -25.24 13.64
N PRO A 216 -9.38 -24.89 14.81
CA PRO A 216 -8.10 -24.19 14.97
C PRO A 216 -6.91 -25.12 14.76
N TRP A 217 -5.96 -24.70 13.92
CA TRP A 217 -4.70 -25.41 13.76
C TRP A 217 -3.90 -25.34 15.06
N LYS A 218 -3.19 -26.40 15.40
CA LYS A 218 -2.38 -26.48 16.62
C LYS A 218 -0.95 -26.84 16.26
N ASP A 219 0.00 -26.21 16.93
CA ASP A 219 1.40 -26.63 16.83
C ASP A 219 1.57 -27.93 17.62
N GLU A 220 2.35 -28.89 17.09
CA GLU A 220 2.65 -30.19 17.75
C GLU A 220 3.23 -30.04 19.17
N LYS A 221 3.74 -28.86 19.52
CA LYS A 221 4.30 -28.54 20.84
C LYS A 221 3.25 -28.27 21.93
N SER A 222 2.00 -27.99 21.57
CA SER A 222 0.92 -27.68 22.52
C SER A 222 0.38 -28.92 23.26
N GLU A 223 0.46 -30.11 22.65
CA GLU A 223 -0.05 -31.35 23.26
C GLU A 223 0.80 -31.84 24.45
N LYS A 224 2.08 -31.49 24.51
CA LYS A 224 2.98 -31.96 25.60
C LYS A 224 2.81 -31.21 26.91
N LYS A 225 2.17 -30.03 26.94
CA LYS A 225 1.92 -29.30 28.20
C LYS A 225 0.74 -29.85 28.99
N GLN A 226 -0.24 -30.46 28.33
CA GLN A 226 -1.43 -30.99 29.01
C GLN A 226 -1.19 -32.32 29.72
N SER A 227 -0.12 -33.05 29.36
CA SER A 227 0.27 -34.31 30.00
C SER A 227 1.08 -34.14 31.30
N CYS A 228 1.58 -32.95 31.63
CA CYS A 228 2.46 -32.73 32.79
C CYS A 228 1.76 -32.16 34.03
N VAL A 229 0.43 -31.97 34.01
CA VAL A 229 -0.36 -31.47 35.16
C VAL A 229 -1.13 -32.62 35.86
N LEU A 230 -0.98 -33.86 35.38
CA LEU A 230 -1.50 -35.08 36.01
C LEU A 230 -0.36 -36.04 36.34
N MET A 231 0.51 -35.64 37.26
CA MET A 231 1.28 -36.54 38.14
C MET A 231 1.48 -35.88 39.50
#